data_AF-A0A833TRL7-F1
#
_entry.id   AF-A0A833TRL7-F1
#
_cell.length_a   1.000
_cell.length_b   1.000
_cell.length_c   1.000
_cell.angle_alpha   90.00
_cell.angle_beta   90.00
_cell.angle_gamma   90.00
#
_symmetry.space_group_name_H-M   'P 1'
#
loop_
_entity.id
_entity.type
_entity.pdbx_description
1 polymer ?
#
loop_
_entity_poly.entity_id
_entity_poly.type
_entity_poly.pdbx_seq_one_letter_code
_entity_poly.pdbx_strand_id
1 'polypeptide(L)'
;MHADEPSWSLSMLGRWAEKMFELQKAPAKSFAKRIIEPEAALTSIGVNFLGRKKTPKLPMVALDSSVVEMVLYAEDHHVPISSRLLMIRGRLHADALQIPPMERPMFTHDGWIKNFIRGYGLRHRRDTDKG
;
A
#
# COMPACT_ATOMS: atom_id res chain seq x y z
N MET A 1 40.19 11.42 -11.92
CA MET A 1 39.46 12.62 -11.46
C MET A 1 38.07 12.16 -11.03
N HIS A 2 37.89 11.85 -9.74
CA HIS A 2 36.55 11.68 -9.20
C HIS A 2 35.95 13.08 -9.08
N ALA A 3 34.89 13.37 -9.83
CA ALA A 3 34.15 14.61 -9.64
C ALA A 3 33.59 14.59 -8.22
N ASP A 4 33.96 15.58 -7.41
CA ASP A 4 33.27 15.87 -6.15
C ASP A 4 31.81 16.16 -6.49
N GLU A 5 30.94 15.15 -6.33
CA GLU A 5 29.51 15.40 -6.30
C GLU A 5 29.26 16.43 -5.19
N PRO A 6 28.53 17.53 -5.45
CA PRO A 6 28.24 18.49 -4.41
C PRO A 6 27.47 17.76 -3.31
N SER A 7 28.09 17.59 -2.14
CA SER A 7 27.41 16.97 -1.00
C SER A 7 26.40 17.96 -0.43
N TRP A 8 25.15 17.82 -0.86
CA TRP A 8 24.06 18.63 -0.33
C TRP A 8 23.83 18.26 1.13
N SER A 9 24.16 19.16 2.05
CA SER A 9 23.82 18.93 3.47
C SER A 9 22.30 18.93 3.67
N LEU A 10 21.80 18.17 4.66
CA LEU A 10 20.37 18.11 5.00
C LEU A 10 19.76 19.50 5.27
N SER A 11 20.55 20.45 5.77
CA SER A 11 20.12 21.83 5.98
C SER A 11 19.97 22.61 4.67
N MET A 12 20.85 22.36 3.70
CA MET A 12 20.75 22.94 2.36
C MET A 12 19.52 22.38 1.62
N LEU A 13 19.24 21.09 1.77
CA LEU A 13 18.03 20.47 1.22
C LEU A 13 16.75 21.06 1.80
N GLY A 14 16.72 21.33 3.12
CA GLY A 14 15.60 22.03 3.75
C GLY A 14 15.39 23.45 3.17
N ARG A 15 16.46 24.23 3.05
CA ARG A 15 16.39 25.59 2.47
C ARG A 15 16.00 25.60 0.99
N TRP A 16 16.46 24.61 0.24
CA TRP A 16 16.04 24.45 -1.15
C TRP A 16 14.57 24.09 -1.26
N ALA A 17 14.08 23.16 -0.42
CA ALA A 17 12.68 22.76 -0.41
C ALA A 17 11.75 23.92 -0.02
N GLU A 18 12.18 24.77 0.93
CA GLU A 18 11.48 26.01 1.28
C GLU A 18 11.23 26.89 0.05
N LYS A 19 12.27 27.14 -0.75
CA LYS A 19 12.19 27.97 -1.95
C LYS A 19 11.43 27.28 -3.09
N MET A 20 11.68 25.99 -3.30
CA MET A 20 11.12 25.24 -4.43
C MET A 20 9.61 25.00 -4.28
N PHE A 21 9.14 24.78 -3.05
CA PHE A 21 7.74 24.46 -2.75
C PHE A 21 7.01 25.58 -2.01
N GLU A 22 7.60 26.77 -1.93
CA GLU A 22 7.03 27.96 -1.26
C GLU A 22 6.52 27.66 0.17
N LEU A 23 7.32 26.90 0.93
CA LEU A 23 6.94 26.52 2.29
C LEU A 23 7.08 27.75 3.21
N GLN A 24 6.17 27.89 4.18
CA GLN A 24 6.27 28.95 5.20
C GLN A 24 7.56 28.87 6.04
N LYS A 25 8.21 27.70 6.08
CA LYS A 25 9.44 27.47 6.82
C LYS A 25 10.23 26.32 6.22
N ALA A 26 11.56 26.46 6.18
CA ALA A 26 12.46 25.36 5.88
C ALA A 26 12.21 24.11 6.75
N PRO A 27 12.09 22.91 6.14
CA PRO A 27 12.07 21.67 6.88
C PRO A 27 13.32 21.48 7.72
N ALA A 28 13.14 20.98 8.94
CA ALA A 28 14.25 20.65 9.83
C ALA A 28 15.10 19.51 9.24
N LYS A 29 16.36 19.41 9.66
CA LYS A 29 17.28 18.35 9.20
C LYS A 29 16.70 16.95 9.41
N SER A 30 16.03 16.71 10.54
CA SER A 30 15.37 15.43 10.85
C SER A 30 14.22 15.11 9.90
N PHE A 31 13.50 16.13 9.43
CA PHE A 31 12.42 15.97 8.46
C PHE A 31 12.96 15.68 7.06
N ALA A 32 13.97 16.42 6.61
CA ALA A 32 14.66 16.15 5.35
C ALA A 32 15.25 14.74 5.34
N LYS A 33 15.93 14.36 6.42
CA LYS A 33 16.48 13.01 6.63
C LYS A 33 15.40 11.93 6.52
N ARG A 34 14.26 12.11 7.19
CA ARG A 34 13.13 11.16 7.15
C ARG A 34 12.52 10.99 5.76
N ILE A 35 12.62 11.99 4.88
CA ILE A 35 12.13 11.89 3.49
C ILE A 35 13.13 11.18 2.60
N ILE A 36 14.43 11.45 2.78
CA ILE A 36 15.50 10.95 1.90
C ILE A 36 15.92 9.53 2.28
N GLU A 37 16.03 9.21 3.58
CA GLU A 37 16.46 7.88 4.02
C GLU A 37 15.64 6.71 3.45
N PRO A 38 14.31 6.80 3.32
CA PRO A 38 13.54 5.75 2.69
C PRO A 38 13.53 5.82 1.15
N GLU A 39 14.38 6.59 0.47
CA GLU A 39 14.36 6.74 -1.00
C GLU A 39 14.34 5.39 -1.74
N ALA A 40 15.19 4.44 -1.37
CA ALA A 40 15.18 3.08 -1.95
C ALA A 40 13.85 2.35 -1.68
N ALA A 41 13.22 2.59 -0.53
CA ALA A 41 11.90 2.03 -0.21
C ALA A 41 10.74 2.78 -0.91
N LEU A 42 10.89 4.08 -1.20
CA LEU A 42 9.90 4.89 -1.90
C LEU A 42 9.92 4.62 -3.41
N THR A 43 11.10 4.40 -3.99
CA THR A 43 11.28 4.07 -5.42
C THR A 43 10.77 2.66 -5.78
N SER A 44 10.67 1.77 -4.79
CA SER A 44 10.10 0.42 -4.95
C SER A 44 8.57 0.37 -4.74
N ILE A 45 7.92 1.50 -4.48
CA ILE A 45 6.46 1.57 -4.33
C ILE A 45 5.80 1.37 -5.71
N GLY A 46 4.97 0.34 -5.84
CA GLY A 46 4.18 0.11 -7.05
C GLY A 46 3.22 1.28 -7.35
N VAL A 47 2.97 1.54 -8.64
CA VAL A 47 2.17 2.67 -9.15
C VAL A 47 0.82 2.83 -8.43
N ASN A 48 0.17 1.72 -8.09
CA ASN A 48 -1.12 1.68 -7.40
C ASN A 48 -1.10 2.24 -5.97
N PHE A 49 0.09 2.49 -5.40
CA PHE A 49 0.27 2.93 -4.02
C PHE A 49 0.88 4.34 -3.91
N LEU A 50 1.23 5.00 -5.03
CA LEU A 50 1.84 6.34 -5.03
C LEU A 50 0.93 7.42 -4.40
N GLY A 51 -0.39 7.25 -4.46
CA GLY A 51 -1.36 8.16 -3.83
C GLY A 51 -1.56 7.96 -2.32
N ARG A 52 -0.89 6.99 -1.69
CA ARG A 52 -1.12 6.65 -0.27
C ARG A 52 -0.09 7.30 0.63
N LYS A 53 -0.55 7.89 1.76
CA LYS A 53 0.32 8.47 2.79
C LYS A 53 1.22 7.46 3.53
N LYS A 54 0.88 6.17 3.47
CA LYS A 54 1.64 5.09 4.12
C LYS A 54 1.92 4.01 3.09
N THR A 55 3.19 3.60 3.01
CA THR A 55 3.59 2.43 2.23
C THR A 55 3.03 1.17 2.89
N PRO A 56 2.23 0.37 2.18
CA PRO A 56 1.77 -0.92 2.71
C PRO A 56 2.96 -1.86 2.88
N LYS A 57 2.95 -2.67 3.95
CA LYS A 57 3.97 -3.70 4.18
C LYS A 57 3.96 -4.72 3.04
N LEU A 58 5.14 -5.17 2.58
CA LEU A 58 5.25 -6.14 1.48
C LEU A 58 4.37 -7.40 1.65
N PRO A 59 4.31 -8.05 2.83
CA PRO A 59 3.44 -9.23 2.99
C PRO A 59 1.95 -8.90 2.87
N MET A 60 1.53 -7.69 3.23
CA MET A 60 0.15 -7.25 3.06
C MET A 60 -0.18 -6.98 1.59
N VAL A 61 0.76 -6.42 0.84
CA VAL A 61 0.61 -6.26 -0.62
C VAL A 61 0.49 -7.62 -1.30
N ALA A 62 1.35 -8.57 -0.95
CA ALA A 62 1.31 -9.93 -1.48
C ALA A 62 -0.01 -10.64 -1.13
N LEU A 63 -0.46 -10.52 0.12
CA LEU A 63 -1.74 -11.04 0.58
C LEU A 63 -2.89 -10.48 -0.25
N ASP A 64 -3.00 -9.16 -0.31
CA ASP A 64 -4.09 -8.52 -1.06
C ASP A 64 -4.02 -8.88 -2.55
N SER A 65 -2.83 -8.90 -3.15
CA SER A 65 -2.66 -9.22 -4.58
C SER A 65 -3.15 -10.63 -4.91
N SER A 66 -2.82 -11.63 -4.07
CA SER A 66 -3.29 -13.00 -4.26
C SER A 66 -4.82 -13.12 -4.24
N VAL A 67 -5.48 -12.30 -3.42
CA VAL A 67 -6.94 -12.29 -3.30
C VAL A 67 -7.56 -11.50 -4.46
N VAL A 68 -6.94 -10.40 -4.91
CA VAL A 68 -7.36 -9.67 -6.11
C VAL A 68 -7.31 -10.57 -7.34
N GLU A 69 -6.22 -11.30 -7.56
CA GLU A 69 -6.09 -12.24 -8.68
C GLU A 69 -7.23 -13.27 -8.69
N MET A 70 -7.56 -13.83 -7.52
CA MET A 70 -8.70 -14.74 -7.38
C MET A 70 -10.03 -14.06 -7.74
N VAL A 71 -10.23 -12.81 -7.30
CA VAL A 71 -11.46 -12.06 -7.63
C VAL A 71 -11.57 -11.83 -9.12
N LEU A 72 -10.50 -11.35 -9.77
CA LEU A 72 -10.48 -11.11 -11.21
C LEU A 72 -10.73 -12.40 -12.00
N TYR A 73 -10.10 -13.51 -11.58
CA TYR A 73 -10.33 -14.82 -12.19
C TYR A 73 -11.79 -15.25 -12.10
N ALA A 74 -12.43 -15.08 -10.94
CA ALA A 74 -13.84 -15.43 -10.78
C ALA A 74 -14.79 -14.49 -11.53
N GLU A 75 -14.48 -13.19 -11.60
CA GLU A 75 -15.26 -12.23 -12.39
C GLU A 75 -15.25 -12.58 -13.88
N ASP A 76 -14.07 -12.95 -14.41
CA ASP A 76 -13.88 -13.42 -15.79
C ASP A 76 -14.68 -14.70 -16.09
N HIS A 77 -14.76 -15.61 -15.11
CA HIS A 77 -15.52 -16.87 -15.23
C HIS A 77 -16.98 -16.76 -14.76
N HIS A 78 -17.46 -15.55 -14.47
CA HIS A 78 -18.81 -15.29 -13.94
C HIS A 78 -19.18 -16.10 -12.68
N VAL A 79 -18.19 -16.42 -11.86
CA VAL A 79 -18.38 -17.13 -10.59
C VAL A 79 -18.61 -16.11 -9.47
N PRO A 80 -19.74 -16.17 -8.74
CA PRO A 80 -19.96 -15.28 -7.61
C PRO A 80 -18.99 -15.59 -6.46
N ILE A 81 -18.38 -14.54 -5.88
CA ILE A 81 -17.55 -14.65 -4.69
C ILE A 81 -18.24 -13.97 -3.51
N SER A 82 -18.50 -14.76 -2.46
CA SER A 82 -18.99 -14.21 -1.20
C SER A 82 -17.86 -13.61 -0.35
N SER A 83 -18.19 -12.61 0.48
CA SER A 83 -17.26 -12.04 1.46
C SER A 83 -16.70 -13.11 2.42
N ARG A 84 -17.48 -14.16 2.71
CA ARG A 84 -17.02 -15.30 3.55
C ARG A 84 -15.87 -16.05 2.89
N LEU A 85 -15.97 -16.30 1.57
CA LEU A 85 -14.91 -16.96 0.82
C LEU A 85 -13.64 -16.10 0.78
N LEU A 86 -13.78 -14.78 0.57
CA LEU A 86 -12.64 -13.84 0.64
C LEU A 86 -11.95 -13.89 2.00
N MET A 87 -12.70 -13.91 3.11
CA MET A 87 -12.12 -14.00 4.45
C MET A 87 -11.37 -15.31 4.69
N ILE A 88 -11.90 -16.45 4.21
CA ILE A 88 -11.23 -17.75 4.32
C ILE A 88 -9.93 -17.73 3.50
N ARG A 89 -9.99 -17.23 2.27
CA ARG A 89 -8.82 -17.14 1.38
C ARG A 89 -7.76 -16.20 1.95
N GLY A 90 -8.16 -15.04 2.46
CA GLY A 90 -7.25 -14.12 3.13
C GLY A 90 -6.50 -14.77 4.30
N ARG A 91 -7.19 -15.59 5.12
CA ARG A 91 -6.54 -16.33 6.21
C ARG A 91 -5.52 -17.35 5.69
N LEU A 92 -5.93 -18.17 4.71
CA LEU A 92 -5.06 -19.18 4.10
C LEU A 92 -3.82 -18.57 3.44
N HIS A 93 -3.98 -17.46 2.73
CA HIS A 93 -2.85 -16.76 2.12
C HIS A 93 -1.95 -16.10 3.17
N ALA A 94 -2.51 -15.56 4.26
CA ALA A 94 -1.70 -15.03 5.36
C ALA A 94 -0.90 -16.13 6.07
N ASP A 95 -1.45 -17.34 6.20
CA ASP A 95 -0.73 -18.52 6.67
C ASP A 95 0.39 -18.91 5.71
N ALA A 96 0.10 -18.99 4.40
CA ALA A 96 1.08 -19.35 3.38
C ALA A 96 2.23 -18.33 3.25
N LEU A 97 1.93 -17.04 3.43
CA LEU A 97 2.90 -15.95 3.47
C LEU A 97 3.62 -15.82 4.82
N GLN A 98 3.33 -16.70 5.78
CA GLN A 98 3.92 -16.72 7.12
C GLN A 98 3.78 -15.37 7.86
N ILE A 99 2.67 -14.66 7.64
CA ILE A 99 2.42 -13.38 8.31
C ILE A 99 2.17 -13.66 9.79
N PRO A 100 2.94 -13.06 10.72
CA PRO A 100 2.75 -13.27 12.15
C PRO A 100 1.33 -12.89 12.58
N PRO A 101 0.68 -13.63 13.51
CA PRO A 101 -0.70 -13.36 13.93
C PRO A 101 -0.96 -11.91 14.36
N MET A 102 0.02 -11.27 15.01
CA MET A 102 -0.07 -9.88 15.47
C MET A 102 -0.06 -8.85 14.34
N GLU A 103 0.40 -9.23 13.15
CA GLU A 103 0.45 -8.37 11.96
C GLU A 103 -0.68 -8.64 10.98
N ARG A 104 -1.47 -9.69 11.23
CA ARG A 104 -2.59 -10.05 10.35
C ARG A 104 -3.70 -9.03 10.45
N PRO A 105 -4.38 -8.73 9.34
CA PRO A 105 -5.55 -7.89 9.38
C PRO A 105 -6.69 -8.63 10.10
N MET A 106 -7.63 -7.89 10.67
CA MET A 106 -8.87 -8.49 11.15
C MET A 106 -9.71 -8.91 9.94
N PHE A 107 -9.71 -10.21 9.64
CA PHE A 107 -10.51 -10.83 8.57
C PHE A 107 -11.99 -10.83 8.93
N THR A 108 -12.58 -9.64 8.88
CA THR A 108 -14.00 -9.34 9.13
C THR A 108 -14.53 -8.46 8.00
N HIS A 109 -15.86 -8.36 7.92
CA HIS A 109 -16.53 -7.51 6.93
C HIS A 109 -16.13 -6.04 7.08
N ASP A 110 -16.22 -5.50 8.29
CA ASP A 110 -15.98 -4.07 8.56
C ASP A 110 -14.49 -3.72 8.71
N GLY A 111 -13.64 -4.73 8.84
CA GLY A 111 -12.19 -4.59 8.94
C GLY A 111 -11.52 -4.72 7.57
N TRP A 112 -10.89 -5.87 7.33
CA TRP A 112 -10.09 -6.10 6.13
C TRP A 112 -10.91 -6.04 4.84
N ILE A 113 -12.09 -6.69 4.78
CA ILE A 113 -12.88 -6.78 3.54
C ILE A 113 -13.30 -5.40 3.03
N LYS A 114 -13.85 -4.55 3.91
CA LYS A 114 -14.22 -3.17 3.56
C LYS A 114 -13.04 -2.38 3.00
N ASN A 115 -11.87 -2.48 3.62
CA ASN A 115 -10.67 -1.76 3.20
C ASN A 115 -10.07 -2.34 1.90
N PHE A 116 -10.12 -3.66 1.75
CA PHE A 116 -9.69 -4.39 0.55
C PHE A 116 -10.53 -3.99 -0.66
N ILE A 117 -11.86 -4.13 -0.58
CA ILE A 117 -12.78 -3.78 -1.68
C ILE A 117 -12.58 -2.32 -2.10
N ARG A 118 -12.59 -1.40 -1.14
CA ARG A 118 -12.37 0.03 -1.43
C ARG A 118 -10.98 0.31 -1.98
N GLY A 119 -9.96 -0.34 -1.42
CA GLY A 119 -8.55 -0.08 -1.74
C GLY A 119 -8.13 -0.55 -3.13
N TYR A 120 -8.80 -1.58 -3.67
CA TYR A 120 -8.54 -2.15 -5.00
C TYR A 120 -9.66 -1.84 -6.01
N GLY A 121 -10.65 -1.01 -5.66
CA GLY A 121 -11.72 -0.61 -6.56
C GLY A 121 -12.65 -1.74 -6.98
N LEU A 122 -12.72 -2.82 -6.20
CA LEU A 122 -13.57 -3.97 -6.49
C LEU A 122 -15.03 -3.59 -6.29
N ARG A 123 -15.92 -4.08 -7.17
CA ARG A 123 -17.35 -3.84 -7.02
C ARG A 123 -17.90 -4.81 -5.97
N HIS A 124 -18.55 -4.28 -4.94
CA HIS A 124 -19.30 -5.12 -4.02
C HIS A 124 -20.57 -5.61 -4.73
N ARG A 125 -20.48 -6.76 -5.43
CA ARG A 125 -21.67 -7.50 -5.83
C ARG A 125 -22.28 -8.09 -4.57
N ARG A 126 -23.23 -7.34 -3.98
CA ARG A 126 -24.24 -7.98 -3.13
C ARG A 126 -25.04 -8.87 -4.08
N ASP A 127 -25.23 -10.13 -3.71
CA ASP A 127 -26.24 -10.99 -4.33
C ASP A 127 -27.60 -10.28 -4.18
N THR A 128 -27.97 -9.50 -5.20
CA THR A 128 -29.30 -8.95 -5.41
C THR A 128 -29.66 -9.17 -6.86
N ASP A 129 -29.72 -10.44 -7.27
CA ASP A 129 -30.63 -10.87 -8.31
C ASP A 129 -31.64 -11.83 -7.67
N LYS A 130 -32.68 -11.21 -7.11
CA LYS A 130 -34.02 -11.79 -7.15
C LYS A 130 -34.78 -10.98 -8.20
N GLY A 131 -34.92 -11.54 -9.39
CA GLY A 131 -35.76 -11.07 -10.48
C GLY A 131 -36.19 -12.27 -11.29
#